data_AF-A0A848W6E1-F1
#
_entry.id   AF-A0A848W6E1-F1
#
_cell.length_a   1.000
_cell.length_b   1.000
_cell.length_c   1.000
_cell.angle_alpha   90.00
_cell.angle_beta   90.00
_cell.angle_gamma   90.00
#
_symmetry.space_group_name_H-M   'P 1'
#
loop_
_entity.id
_entity.type
_entity.pdbx_description
1 polymer ?
#
loop_
_entity_poly.entity_id
_entity_poly.type
_entity_poly.pdbx_seq_one_letter_code
_entity_poly.pdbx_strand_id
1 'polypeptide(L)'
;MGSTSKRMAIAATLVIMAGAAGHTLSADALFNPENPESPAAIDEPTEAEIRDILVQDSIRRYTGPCACPYHRKFNEKLFRFPNNFRDHPLVRCGTDSEYIRPGGPTVFCFGSDVPSELVAAYREHLRSTFLTEPLPKF
;
A
#
# COMPACT_ATOMS: atom_id res chain seq x y z
N MET A 1 33.15 -47.42 20.22
CA MET A 1 34.39 -47.14 20.98
C MET A 1 34.74 -45.66 20.82
N GLY A 2 35.03 -44.97 21.94
CA GLY A 2 35.68 -43.64 22.01
C GLY A 2 34.73 -42.45 21.88
N SER A 3 34.34 -41.68 22.91
CA SER A 3 35.17 -40.91 23.87
C SER A 3 36.07 -39.91 23.10
N THR A 4 36.15 -38.61 23.33
CA THR A 4 35.96 -37.83 24.57
C THR A 4 36.07 -36.34 24.22
N SER A 5 35.42 -35.52 25.05
CA SER A 5 35.69 -34.10 25.31
C SER A 5 37.16 -33.68 25.25
N LYS A 6 37.42 -32.43 24.82
CA LYS A 6 38.48 -31.59 25.38
C LYS A 6 38.14 -30.11 25.24
N ARG A 7 37.67 -29.54 26.34
CA ARG A 7 37.83 -28.12 26.66
C ARG A 7 39.33 -27.86 26.82
N MET A 8 39.87 -26.87 26.14
CA MET A 8 41.11 -26.22 26.57
C MET A 8 40.87 -24.73 26.63
N ALA A 9 40.98 -24.23 27.85
CA ALA A 9 41.07 -22.82 28.18
C ALA A 9 42.54 -22.37 28.15
N ILE A 10 42.71 -21.05 28.31
CA ILE A 10 43.90 -20.30 28.73
C ILE A 10 44.71 -19.71 27.59
N ALA A 11 44.62 -18.38 27.41
CA ALA A 11 45.67 -17.47 27.87
C ALA A 11 45.21 -16.02 27.72
N ALA A 12 45.18 -15.31 28.84
CA ALA A 12 44.96 -13.89 28.91
C ALA A 12 46.25 -13.16 28.46
N THR A 13 46.12 -12.19 27.57
CA THR A 13 47.08 -11.09 27.43
C THR A 13 46.31 -9.79 27.34
N LEU A 14 46.43 -9.04 28.43
CA LEU A 14 45.85 -7.73 28.65
C LEU A 14 46.89 -6.71 28.19
N VAL A 15 46.66 -6.05 27.06
CA VAL A 15 47.45 -4.90 26.61
C VAL A 15 46.58 -3.66 26.70
N ILE A 16 46.84 -2.88 27.75
CA ILE A 16 46.36 -1.51 27.90
C ILE A 16 47.32 -0.62 27.12
N MET A 17 46.81 0.10 26.11
CA MET A 17 47.40 1.36 25.68
C MET A 17 46.29 2.38 25.46
N ALA A 18 46.33 3.43 26.29
CA ALA A 18 45.50 4.62 26.23
C ALA A 18 45.97 5.55 25.11
N GLY A 19 45.07 6.34 24.51
CA GLY A 19 45.49 7.50 23.71
C GLY A 19 44.49 8.03 22.68
N ALA A 20 43.50 8.78 23.16
CA ALA A 20 42.95 10.00 22.57
C ALA A 20 42.66 10.09 21.05
N ALA A 21 41.38 9.96 20.70
CA ALA A 21 40.66 10.96 19.90
C ALA A 21 39.16 10.80 20.19
N GLY A 22 38.75 11.26 21.38
CA GLY A 22 37.34 11.45 21.69
C GLY A 22 36.80 12.56 20.81
N HIS A 23 36.17 12.19 19.69
CA HIS A 23 35.15 13.03 19.09
C HIS A 23 33.91 12.87 19.97
N THR A 24 33.84 13.66 21.04
CA THR A 24 32.57 13.93 21.69
C THR A 24 31.72 14.68 20.67
N LEU A 25 30.95 13.93 19.88
CA LEU A 25 29.79 14.49 19.19
C LEU A 25 28.91 15.04 20.30
N SER A 26 28.94 16.36 20.42
CA SER A 26 28.18 17.13 21.38
C SER A 26 26.71 16.74 21.24
N ALA A 27 26.15 16.22 22.32
CA ALA A 27 24.73 15.95 22.48
C ALA A 27 23.93 17.23 22.81
N ASP A 28 24.49 18.41 22.54
CA ASP A 28 23.94 19.70 22.95
C ASP A 28 23.77 20.68 21.79
N ALA A 29 23.42 20.16 20.60
CA ALA A 29 22.78 20.97 19.57
C ALA A 29 21.27 20.99 19.83
N LEU A 30 20.88 21.85 20.78
CA LEU A 30 19.62 22.59 20.90
C LEU A 30 18.53 22.20 19.89
N PHE A 31 17.90 21.04 20.11
CA PHE A 31 16.49 20.88 19.80
C PHE A 31 15.75 21.64 20.90
N ASN A 32 15.39 22.90 20.61
CA ASN A 32 14.55 23.69 21.51
C ASN A 32 13.17 23.03 21.59
N PRO A 33 12.78 22.41 22.72
CA PRO A 33 11.52 21.68 22.83
C PRO A 33 10.33 22.57 23.20
N GLU A 34 10.44 23.89 23.07
CA GLU A 34 9.30 24.79 23.22
C GLU A 34 8.59 24.99 21.87
N ASN A 35 7.82 23.96 21.50
CA ASN A 35 6.73 23.93 20.52
C ASN A 35 7.10 23.99 19.01
N PRO A 36 7.06 22.83 18.31
CA PRO A 36 5.86 22.50 17.53
C PRO A 36 5.38 21.07 17.80
N GLU A 37 4.83 20.86 18.98
CA GLU A 37 3.81 19.82 19.20
C GLU A 37 2.50 20.30 18.56
N SER A 38 2.49 20.52 17.25
CA SER A 38 1.26 20.19 16.53
C SER A 38 1.39 18.70 16.27
N PRO A 39 0.54 17.82 16.81
CA PRO A 39 0.41 16.51 16.19
C PRO A 39 0.19 16.82 14.71
N ALA A 40 1.01 16.25 13.82
CA ALA A 40 0.71 16.27 12.40
C ALA A 40 -0.75 15.83 12.35
N ALA A 41 -1.64 16.75 11.98
CA ALA A 41 -3.04 16.43 11.85
C ALA A 41 -3.03 15.19 10.95
N ILE A 42 -3.52 14.07 11.47
CA ILE A 42 -3.90 12.96 10.63
C ILE A 42 -5.00 13.57 9.77
N ASP A 43 -4.60 14.13 8.63
CA ASP A 43 -5.52 14.82 7.73
C ASP A 43 -6.57 13.77 7.38
N GLU A 44 -7.79 14.00 7.87
CA GLU A 44 -8.91 13.16 7.49
C GLU A 44 -8.95 13.16 5.96
N PRO A 45 -9.05 11.99 5.32
CA PRO A 45 -9.02 11.93 3.88
C PRO A 45 -10.12 12.80 3.30
N THR A 46 -9.75 13.58 2.28
CA THR A 46 -10.65 14.45 1.56
C THR A 46 -11.75 13.65 0.87
N GLU A 47 -12.84 14.32 0.48
CA GLU A 47 -13.93 13.64 -0.23
C GLU A 47 -13.46 12.97 -1.53
N ALA A 48 -12.54 13.63 -2.26
CA ALA A 48 -11.98 13.09 -3.49
C ALA A 48 -11.19 11.81 -3.23
N GLU A 49 -10.35 11.80 -2.19
CA GLU A 49 -9.58 10.62 -1.80
C GLU A 49 -10.49 9.45 -1.37
N ILE A 50 -11.55 9.73 -0.61
CA ILE A 50 -12.51 8.70 -0.22
C ILE A 50 -13.21 8.11 -1.44
N ARG A 51 -13.63 8.96 -2.39
CA ARG A 51 -14.23 8.49 -3.65
C ARG A 51 -13.26 7.63 -4.44
N ASP A 52 -11.99 8.02 -4.53
CA ASP A 52 -10.97 7.24 -5.21
C ASP A 52 -10.73 5.88 -4.53
N ILE A 53 -10.70 5.85 -3.20
CA ILE A 53 -10.58 4.60 -2.43
C ILE A 53 -11.77 3.69 -2.73
N LEU A 54 -13.00 4.20 -2.70
CA LEU A 54 -14.22 3.43 -2.96
C LEU A 54 -14.25 2.90 -4.40
N VAL A 55 -13.81 3.68 -5.39
CA VAL A 55 -13.64 3.23 -6.78
C VAL A 55 -12.63 2.09 -6.87
N GLN A 56 -11.45 2.26 -6.26
CA GLN A 56 -10.42 1.21 -6.26
C GLN A 56 -10.89 -0.07 -5.59
N ASP A 57 -11.63 0.05 -4.50
CA ASP A 57 -12.17 -1.07 -3.74
C ASP A 57 -13.26 -1.81 -4.54
N SER A 58 -14.14 -1.06 -5.21
CA SER A 58 -15.13 -1.62 -6.15
C SER A 58 -14.47 -2.38 -7.30
N ILE A 59 -13.44 -1.80 -7.92
CA ILE A 59 -12.66 -2.44 -8.98
C ILE A 59 -11.97 -3.71 -8.47
N ARG A 60 -11.43 -3.70 -7.25
CA ARG A 60 -10.72 -4.84 -6.66
C ARG A 60 -11.64 -6.01 -6.37
N ARG A 61 -12.89 -5.75 -5.97
CA ARG A 61 -13.90 -6.80 -5.73
C ARG A 61 -14.37 -7.47 -7.02
N TYR A 62 -14.29 -6.77 -8.15
CA TYR A 62 -14.71 -7.32 -9.43
C TYR A 62 -13.71 -8.35 -9.94
N THR A 63 -14.18 -9.60 -10.12
CA THR A 63 -13.35 -10.73 -10.56
C THR A 63 -13.36 -10.96 -12.08
N GLY A 64 -14.21 -10.24 -12.81
CA GLY A 64 -14.36 -10.40 -14.25
C GLY A 64 -13.30 -9.65 -15.07
N PRO A 65 -13.26 -9.89 -16.39
CA PRO A 65 -12.47 -9.07 -17.29
C PRO A 65 -13.11 -7.68 -17.45
N CYS A 66 -12.29 -6.64 -17.61
CA CYS A 66 -12.74 -5.30 -17.97
C CYS A 66 -13.82 -4.69 -17.04
N ALA A 67 -13.49 -4.41 -15.79
CA ALA A 67 -14.35 -3.62 -14.90
C ALA A 67 -14.75 -2.27 -15.53
N CYS A 68 -13.74 -1.48 -15.92
CA CYS A 68 -13.89 -0.09 -16.34
C CYS A 68 -13.51 0.14 -17.81
N PRO A 69 -14.11 1.15 -18.47
CA PRO A 69 -13.91 1.41 -19.89
C PRO A 69 -12.46 1.79 -20.24
N TYR A 70 -11.76 2.41 -19.29
CA TYR A 70 -10.37 2.82 -19.46
C TYR A 70 -9.35 1.69 -19.20
N HIS A 71 -9.79 0.54 -18.67
CA HIS A 71 -8.92 -0.61 -18.49
C HIS A 71 -8.48 -1.22 -19.83
N ARG A 72 -7.43 -2.03 -19.76
CA ARG A 72 -6.90 -2.77 -20.90
C ARG A 72 -7.01 -4.27 -20.65
N LYS A 73 -7.30 -5.02 -21.71
CA LYS A 73 -7.30 -6.49 -21.73
C LYS A 73 -6.36 -7.01 -22.81
N PHE A 74 -5.94 -8.25 -22.69
CA PHE A 74 -5.25 -8.95 -23.76
C PHE A 74 -6.21 -9.22 -24.92
N ASN A 75 -5.72 -9.07 -26.15
CA ASN A 75 -6.44 -9.50 -27.34
C ASN A 75 -5.78 -10.74 -27.94
N GLU A 76 -6.39 -11.90 -27.70
CA GLU A 76 -5.94 -13.20 -28.21
C GLU A 76 -5.83 -13.24 -29.74
N LYS A 77 -6.65 -12.48 -30.47
CA LYS A 77 -6.63 -12.46 -31.95
C LYS A 77 -5.43 -11.72 -32.53
N LEU A 78 -4.77 -10.87 -31.74
CA LEU A 78 -3.58 -10.13 -32.16
C LEU A 78 -2.29 -10.87 -31.80
N PHE A 79 -2.40 -12.07 -31.24
CA PHE A 79 -1.26 -12.91 -30.91
C PHE A 79 -0.61 -13.45 -32.19
N ARG A 80 0.62 -13.02 -32.47
CA ARG A 80 1.40 -13.48 -33.64
C ARG A 80 2.64 -14.24 -33.18
N PHE A 81 2.91 -15.37 -33.82
CA PHE A 81 4.13 -16.16 -33.59
C PHE A 81 5.32 -15.59 -34.40
N PRO A 82 6.57 -15.66 -33.89
CA PRO A 82 6.98 -16.09 -32.55
C PRO A 82 6.54 -15.09 -31.47
N ASN A 83 6.05 -15.63 -30.34
CA ASN A 83 5.41 -14.88 -29.26
C ASN A 83 6.38 -14.66 -28.08
N ASN A 84 6.58 -13.41 -27.69
CA ASN A 84 7.13 -13.07 -26.39
C ASN A 84 6.00 -12.53 -25.51
N PHE A 85 5.89 -13.02 -24.27
CA PHE A 85 4.82 -12.62 -23.36
C PHE A 85 4.80 -11.11 -23.08
N ARG A 86 5.97 -10.47 -23.14
CA ARG A 86 6.12 -9.02 -22.92
C ARG A 86 5.56 -8.19 -24.06
N ASP A 87 5.41 -8.76 -25.25
CA ASP A 87 4.98 -8.07 -26.46
C ASP A 87 3.49 -8.30 -26.76
N HIS A 88 2.73 -8.75 -25.75
CA HIS A 88 1.31 -9.00 -25.94
C HIS A 88 0.53 -7.69 -26.16
N PRO A 89 -0.23 -7.60 -27.27
CA PRO A 89 -1.02 -6.43 -27.58
C PRO A 89 -2.17 -6.28 -26.58
N LEU A 90 -2.18 -5.13 -25.91
CA LEU A 90 -3.24 -4.71 -25.01
C LEU A 90 -4.25 -3.83 -25.77
N VAL A 91 -5.52 -4.17 -25.67
CA VAL A 91 -6.64 -3.37 -26.22
C VAL A 91 -7.43 -2.73 -25.09
N ARG A 92 -8.01 -1.55 -25.34
CA ARG A 92 -8.91 -0.90 -24.38
C ARG A 92 -10.22 -1.68 -24.28
N CYS A 93 -10.78 -1.73 -23.07
CA CYS A 93 -12.08 -2.36 -22.83
C CYS A 93 -13.21 -1.58 -23.50
N GLY A 94 -13.24 -0.24 -23.33
CA GLY A 94 -14.25 0.62 -23.95
C GLY A 94 -15.68 0.15 -23.63
N THR A 95 -16.47 -0.07 -24.68
CA THR A 95 -17.88 -0.53 -24.60
C THR A 95 -18.04 -1.94 -24.07
N ASP A 96 -16.97 -2.76 -24.06
CA ASP A 96 -17.02 -4.12 -23.50
C ASP A 96 -16.88 -4.13 -21.97
N SER A 97 -16.74 -2.97 -21.32
CA SER A 97 -16.61 -2.88 -19.87
C SER A 97 -17.93 -3.15 -19.15
N GLU A 98 -17.83 -3.74 -17.95
CA GLU A 98 -18.99 -4.05 -17.12
C GLU A 98 -19.83 -2.80 -16.81
N TYR A 99 -19.16 -1.66 -16.60
CA TYR A 99 -19.81 -0.35 -16.41
C TYR A 99 -20.80 0.04 -17.53
N ILE A 100 -20.54 -0.36 -18.78
CA ILE A 100 -21.36 0.02 -19.96
C ILE A 100 -22.35 -1.09 -20.35
N ARG A 101 -22.11 -2.34 -19.94
CA ARG A 101 -22.89 -3.49 -20.38
C ARG A 101 -24.37 -3.38 -19.96
N PRO A 102 -25.29 -3.93 -20.78
CA PRO A 102 -26.70 -3.99 -20.42
C PRO A 102 -26.89 -4.89 -19.19
N GLY A 103 -27.48 -4.35 -18.13
CA GLY A 103 -27.56 -4.98 -16.80
C GLY A 103 -27.28 -4.00 -15.66
N GLY A 104 -26.70 -2.84 -15.97
CA GLY A 104 -26.41 -1.78 -15.02
C GLY A 104 -25.00 -1.89 -14.43
N PRO A 105 -24.41 -0.78 -13.98
CA PRO A 105 -23.06 -0.77 -13.46
C PRO A 105 -23.00 -1.53 -12.12
N THR A 106 -22.30 -2.66 -12.11
CA THR A 106 -21.96 -3.39 -10.87
C THR A 106 -20.68 -2.87 -10.22
N VAL A 107 -19.95 -1.97 -10.89
CA VAL A 107 -18.65 -1.45 -10.48
C VAL A 107 -18.61 0.07 -10.62
N PHE A 108 -18.04 0.75 -9.62
CA PHE A 108 -17.72 2.17 -9.70
C PHE A 108 -16.41 2.39 -10.46
N CYS A 109 -16.43 3.24 -11.48
CA CYS A 109 -15.26 3.52 -12.31
C CYS A 109 -14.78 4.97 -12.19
N PHE A 110 -15.68 5.89 -11.82
CA PHE A 110 -15.35 7.29 -11.62
C PHE A 110 -15.77 7.75 -10.23
N GLY A 111 -15.03 8.68 -9.64
CA GLY A 111 -15.38 9.25 -8.33
C GLY A 111 -16.75 9.93 -8.31
N SER A 112 -17.23 10.39 -9.47
CA SER A 112 -18.58 10.95 -9.65
C SER A 112 -19.70 9.91 -9.58
N ASP A 113 -19.40 8.64 -9.85
CA ASP A 113 -20.39 7.55 -9.78
C ASP A 113 -20.65 7.15 -8.32
N VAL A 114 -19.74 7.51 -7.40
CA VAL A 114 -19.87 7.19 -5.99
C VAL A 114 -20.89 8.12 -5.35
N PRO A 115 -22.01 7.63 -4.79
CA PRO A 115 -22.95 8.46 -4.05
C PRO A 115 -22.31 9.06 -2.78
N SER A 116 -22.71 10.28 -2.43
CA SER A 116 -22.24 10.98 -1.22
C SER A 116 -22.53 10.22 0.07
N GLU A 117 -23.59 9.41 0.07
CA GLU A 117 -24.02 8.54 1.16
C GLU A 117 -22.94 7.49 1.49
N LEU A 118 -22.28 6.93 0.47
CA LEU A 118 -21.17 6.00 0.66
C LEU A 118 -19.92 6.70 1.21
N VAL A 119 -19.66 7.94 0.79
CA VAL A 119 -18.57 8.76 1.34
C VAL A 119 -18.81 9.03 2.83
N ALA A 120 -20.03 9.43 3.20
CA ALA A 120 -20.39 9.68 4.59
C ALA A 120 -20.27 8.42 5.44
N ALA A 121 -20.76 7.28 4.95
CA ALA A 121 -20.61 5.99 5.62
C ALA A 121 -19.14 5.59 5.80
N TYR A 122 -18.29 5.84 4.80
CA TYR A 122 -16.85 5.57 4.89
C TYR A 122 -16.16 6.48 5.92
N ARG A 123 -16.51 7.77 5.97
CA ARG A 123 -16.01 8.70 7.01
C ARG A 123 -16.39 8.26 8.41
N GLU A 124 -17.66 7.89 8.60
CA GLU A 124 -18.12 7.39 9.90
C GLU A 124 -17.40 6.11 10.29
N HIS A 125 -17.21 5.21 9.32
CA HIS A 125 -16.41 4.02 9.55
C HIS A 125 -15.00 4.38 10.04
N LEU A 126 -14.25 5.26 9.36
CA LEU A 126 -12.91 5.66 9.80
C LEU A 126 -12.88 6.21 11.24
N ARG A 127 -13.92 6.96 11.65
CA ARG A 127 -14.07 7.45 13.02
C ARG A 127 -14.33 6.32 14.02
N SER A 128 -15.11 5.33 13.63
CA SER A 128 -15.41 4.14 14.44
C SER A 128 -14.26 3.12 14.49
N THR A 129 -13.45 2.99 13.43
CA THR A 129 -12.32 2.03 13.34
C THR A 129 -11.18 2.41 14.26
N PHE A 130 -11.12 3.66 14.72
CA PHE A 130 -10.24 4.05 15.81
C PHE A 130 -10.54 3.29 17.13
N LEU A 131 -11.67 2.58 17.20
CA LEU A 131 -12.02 1.74 18.36
C LEU A 131 -11.94 0.22 18.11
N THR A 132 -12.10 -0.33 16.89
CA THR A 132 -11.90 -1.77 16.62
C THR A 132 -12.10 -2.13 15.12
N GLU A 133 -11.10 -2.74 14.47
CA GLU A 133 -11.20 -3.74 13.34
C GLU A 133 -11.92 -3.35 12.00
N PRO A 134 -11.78 -4.13 10.89
CA PRO A 134 -11.60 -3.61 9.52
C PRO A 134 -12.87 -3.25 8.74
N LEU A 135 -12.66 -2.47 7.65
CA LEU A 135 -13.62 -1.89 6.69
C LEU A 135 -14.94 -2.65 6.46
N PRO A 136 -16.10 -1.94 6.40
CA PRO A 136 -17.39 -2.53 6.11
C PRO A 136 -17.34 -3.15 4.72
N LYS A 137 -17.75 -4.41 4.67
CA LYS A 137 -17.87 -5.16 3.43
C LYS A 137 -19.18 -4.72 2.77
N PHE A 138 -19.06 -4.04 1.64
CA PHE A 138 -20.18 -3.71 0.75
C PHE A 138 -20.00 -4.47 -0.57
#